data_AF-A0A061I7J5-F1
#
_entry.id   AF-A0A061I7J5-F1
#
_cell.length_a   1.000
_cell.length_b   1.000
_cell.length_c   1.000
_cell.angle_alpha   90.00
_cell.angle_beta   90.00
_cell.angle_gamma   90.00
#
_symmetry.space_group_name_H-M   'P 1'
#
loop_
_entity.id
_entity.type
_entity.pdbx_description
1 polymer ?
#
loop_
_entity_poly.entity_id
_entity_poly.type
_entity_poly.pdbx_seq_one_letter_code
_entity_poly.pdbx_strand_id
1 'polypeptide(L)'
;MQDEQEFVQKQQQELDGSLKKIIQQQKAELANIERECLNNKQQLMRAREAAIWELEERHLQEKHQLLKQQLKDQYFMQRHQLLKRHEKETEQMQRYNQRLIEELKNRQTQERARLPKIQRSEAKTRMAMFKKSLRINSTATPDQDREKIKQFAAQEEKRQKNERMAQHQKHESQMRDLQLQCEANVRELHQLQNEKCHLLVEHETQKLKELDEEHSQELKEWREKLRPRKKTLEEEFARKLQEQEVFFKMTGESECLNPSAQSRISKFYPIPTLHSTGS
;
A
#
# COMPACT_ATOMS: atom_id res chain seq x y z
N MET A 1 29.12 -79.58 -61.32
CA MET A 1 27.81 -78.89 -61.39
C MET A 1 27.15 -78.75 -60.02
N GLN A 2 27.07 -79.78 -59.17
CA GLN A 2 26.56 -79.62 -57.79
C GLN A 2 27.48 -78.77 -56.90
N ASP A 3 28.80 -79.03 -56.91
CA ASP A 3 29.76 -78.27 -56.09
C ASP A 3 29.81 -76.76 -56.43
N GLU A 4 29.58 -76.42 -57.70
CA GLU A 4 29.54 -75.03 -58.19
C GLU A 4 28.25 -74.32 -57.79
N GLN A 5 27.11 -75.03 -57.81
CA GLN A 5 25.84 -74.52 -57.29
C GLN A 5 25.87 -74.30 -55.77
N GLU A 6 26.45 -75.23 -55.01
CA GLU A 6 26.64 -75.05 -53.56
C GLU A 6 27.55 -73.86 -53.23
N PHE A 7 28.65 -73.70 -53.98
CA PHE A 7 29.57 -72.58 -53.80
C PHE A 7 28.89 -71.22 -54.04
N VAL A 8 28.13 -71.10 -55.13
CA VAL A 8 27.36 -69.88 -55.44
C VAL A 8 26.28 -69.62 -54.39
N GLN A 9 25.57 -70.66 -53.94
CA GLN A 9 24.56 -70.52 -52.90
C GLN A 9 25.15 -70.08 -51.56
N LYS A 10 26.34 -70.57 -51.21
CA LYS A 10 27.07 -70.18 -50.01
C LYS A 10 27.53 -68.72 -50.07
N GLN A 11 28.08 -68.28 -51.21
CA GLN A 11 28.41 -66.86 -51.42
C GLN A 11 27.18 -65.95 -51.31
N GLN A 12 26.05 -66.36 -51.89
CA GLN A 12 24.81 -65.60 -51.79
C GLN A 12 24.32 -65.48 -50.35
N GLN A 13 24.38 -66.57 -49.57
CA GLN A 13 24.01 -66.55 -48.14
C GLN A 13 24.95 -65.67 -47.31
N GLU A 14 26.27 -65.70 -47.58
CA GLU A 14 27.25 -64.86 -46.90
C GLU A 14 27.05 -63.37 -47.23
N LEU A 15 26.74 -63.05 -48.50
CA LEU A 15 26.40 -61.70 -48.94
C LEU A 15 25.11 -61.20 -48.28
N ASP A 16 24.05 -62.01 -48.32
CA ASP A 16 22.76 -61.68 -47.70
C ASP A 16 22.88 -61.50 -46.18
N GLY A 17 23.68 -62.35 -45.52
CA GLY A 17 23.97 -62.24 -44.09
C GLY A 17 24.74 -60.96 -43.75
N SER A 18 25.73 -60.60 -44.57
CA SER A 18 26.51 -59.36 -44.39
C SER A 18 25.66 -58.11 -44.62
N LEU A 19 24.82 -58.12 -45.66
CA LEU A 19 23.88 -57.03 -45.95
C LEU A 19 22.86 -56.85 -44.82
N LYS A 20 22.29 -57.94 -44.30
CA LYS A 20 21.38 -57.90 -43.15
C LYS A 20 22.03 -57.26 -41.93
N LYS A 21 23.28 -57.63 -41.62
CA LYS A 21 24.04 -57.03 -40.50
C LYS A 21 24.25 -55.53 -40.69
N ILE A 22 24.69 -55.10 -41.88
CA ILE A 22 24.90 -53.67 -42.17
C ILE A 22 23.59 -52.89 -42.03
N ILE A 23 22.48 -53.41 -42.60
CA ILE A 23 21.17 -52.76 -42.51
C ILE A 23 20.70 -52.67 -41.05
N GLN A 24 20.87 -53.74 -40.27
CA GLN A 24 20.48 -53.74 -38.86
C GLN A 24 21.31 -52.73 -38.04
N GLN A 25 22.61 -52.64 -38.32
CA GLN A 25 23.50 -51.68 -37.67
C GLN A 25 23.12 -50.24 -38.03
N GLN A 26 22.87 -49.94 -39.31
CA GLN A 26 22.40 -48.63 -39.75
C GLN A 26 21.04 -48.25 -39.14
N LYS A 27 20.08 -49.19 -39.07
CA LYS A 27 18.78 -48.96 -38.41
C LYS A 27 18.95 -48.63 -36.93
N ALA A 28 19.84 -49.34 -36.23
CA ALA A 28 20.11 -49.09 -34.82
C ALA A 28 20.80 -47.73 -34.59
N GLU A 29 21.76 -47.39 -35.45
CA GLU A 29 22.46 -46.10 -35.41
C GLU A 29 21.51 -44.93 -35.69
N LEU A 30 20.67 -45.04 -36.72
CA LEU A 30 19.61 -44.06 -37.02
C LEU A 30 18.65 -43.89 -35.84
N ALA A 31 18.18 -44.99 -35.24
CA ALA A 31 17.30 -44.94 -34.07
C ALA A 31 17.93 -44.22 -32.87
N ASN A 32 19.25 -44.38 -32.68
CA ASN A 32 19.98 -43.70 -31.62
C ASN A 32 20.14 -42.21 -31.89
N ILE A 33 20.55 -41.82 -33.11
CA ILE A 33 20.68 -40.40 -33.51
C ILE A 33 19.34 -39.67 -33.37
N GLU A 34 18.26 -40.29 -33.84
CA GLU A 34 16.90 -39.75 -33.73
C GLU A 34 16.45 -39.60 -32.27
N ARG A 35 16.77 -40.58 -31.41
CA ARG A 35 16.48 -40.50 -29.96
C ARG A 35 17.24 -39.35 -29.31
N GLU A 36 18.51 -39.18 -29.63
CA GLU A 36 19.32 -38.09 -29.11
C GLU A 36 18.81 -36.72 -29.58
N CYS A 37 18.49 -36.59 -30.87
CA CYS A 37 17.89 -35.38 -31.43
C CYS A 37 16.57 -35.02 -30.73
N LEU A 38 15.69 -36.00 -30.51
CA LEU A 38 14.43 -35.80 -29.79
C LEU A 38 14.68 -35.35 -28.35
N ASN A 39 15.61 -36.00 -27.63
CA ASN A 39 15.95 -35.63 -26.27
C ASN A 39 16.49 -34.18 -26.20
N ASN A 40 17.41 -33.82 -27.08
CA ASN A 40 17.96 -32.46 -27.17
C ASN A 40 16.86 -31.43 -27.44
N LYS A 41 15.92 -31.74 -28.35
CA LYS A 41 14.74 -30.90 -28.60
C LYS A 41 13.88 -30.74 -27.36
N GLN A 42 13.61 -31.82 -26.62
CA GLN A 42 12.82 -31.75 -25.39
C GLN A 42 13.53 -30.92 -24.31
N GLN A 43 14.85 -31.05 -24.15
CA GLN A 43 15.63 -30.24 -23.22
C GLN A 43 15.54 -28.75 -23.53
N LEU A 44 15.67 -28.36 -24.81
CA LEU A 44 15.49 -26.96 -25.24
C LEU A 44 14.08 -26.45 -24.95
N MET A 45 13.07 -27.30 -25.18
CA MET A 45 11.68 -26.95 -24.86
C MET A 45 11.45 -26.79 -23.35
N ARG A 46 12.02 -27.67 -22.51
CA ARG A 46 12.00 -27.52 -21.04
C ARG A 46 12.66 -26.22 -20.59
N ALA A 47 13.84 -25.92 -21.11
CA ALA A 47 14.57 -24.70 -20.78
C ALA A 47 13.78 -23.45 -21.19
N ARG A 48 13.16 -23.46 -22.37
CA ARG A 48 12.29 -22.38 -22.84
C ARG A 48 11.08 -22.17 -21.92
N GLU A 49 10.35 -23.23 -21.59
CA GLU A 49 9.18 -23.12 -20.71
C GLU A 49 9.57 -22.69 -19.29
N ALA A 50 10.67 -23.20 -18.75
CA ALA A 50 11.21 -22.75 -17.46
C ALA A 50 11.51 -21.24 -17.46
N ALA A 51 12.18 -20.74 -18.51
CA ALA A 51 12.48 -19.31 -18.64
C ALA A 51 11.21 -18.45 -18.74
N ILE A 52 10.15 -18.95 -19.41
CA ILE A 52 8.85 -18.27 -19.45
C ILE A 52 8.22 -18.20 -18.06
N TRP A 53 8.21 -19.30 -17.30
CA TRP A 53 7.63 -19.32 -15.96
C TRP A 53 8.41 -18.44 -14.98
N GLU A 54 9.74 -18.41 -15.06
CA GLU A 54 10.57 -17.48 -14.28
C GLU A 54 10.27 -16.02 -14.59
N LEU A 55 10.05 -15.70 -15.87
CA LEU A 55 9.67 -14.34 -16.29
C LEU A 55 8.26 -13.97 -15.78
N GLU A 56 7.30 -14.90 -15.87
CA GLU A 56 5.95 -14.72 -15.32
C GLU A 56 6.00 -14.44 -13.81
N GLU A 57 6.76 -15.23 -13.03
CA GLU A 57 6.91 -15.04 -11.59
C GLU A 57 7.58 -13.70 -11.25
N ARG A 58 8.65 -13.35 -11.97
CA ARG A 58 9.35 -12.08 -11.79
C ARG A 58 8.43 -10.90 -12.06
N HIS A 59 7.64 -10.95 -13.13
CA HIS A 59 6.69 -9.90 -13.44
C HIS A 59 5.64 -9.73 -12.33
N LEU A 60 5.11 -10.82 -11.76
CA LEU A 60 4.19 -10.74 -10.62
C LEU A 60 4.84 -10.05 -9.40
N GLN A 61 6.11 -10.36 -9.13
CA GLN A 61 6.86 -9.71 -8.04
C GLN A 61 7.12 -8.22 -8.32
N GLU A 62 7.56 -7.88 -9.53
CA GLU A 62 7.83 -6.49 -9.94
C GLU A 62 6.56 -5.64 -9.88
N LYS A 63 5.43 -6.17 -10.37
CA LYS A 63 4.10 -5.55 -10.26
C LYS A 63 3.75 -5.26 -8.80
N HIS A 64 3.93 -6.23 -7.91
CA HIS A 64 3.66 -6.05 -6.48
C HIS A 64 4.56 -4.97 -5.86
N GLN A 65 5.86 -4.98 -6.12
CA GLN A 65 6.78 -3.98 -5.59
C GLN A 65 6.45 -2.57 -6.09
N LEU A 66 6.09 -2.43 -7.37
CA LEU A 66 5.67 -1.16 -7.94
C LEU A 66 4.42 -0.62 -7.24
N LEU A 67 3.38 -1.43 -7.09
CA LEU A 67 2.14 -1.03 -6.42
C LEU A 67 2.40 -0.69 -4.93
N LYS A 68 3.25 -1.46 -4.26
CA LYS A 68 3.63 -1.22 -2.86
C LYS A 68 4.36 0.10 -2.70
N GLN A 69 5.27 0.43 -3.61
CA GLN A 69 5.99 1.71 -3.60
C GLN A 69 5.04 2.89 -3.88
N GLN A 70 4.18 2.77 -4.89
CA GLN A 70 3.18 3.81 -5.21
C GLN A 70 2.25 4.09 -4.02
N LEU A 71 1.81 3.03 -3.32
CA LEU A 71 0.99 3.17 -2.13
C LEU A 71 1.73 3.94 -1.02
N LYS A 72 2.99 3.59 -0.75
CA LYS A 72 3.82 4.29 0.24
C LYS A 72 4.01 5.76 -0.12
N ASP A 73 4.28 6.07 -1.38
CA ASP A 73 4.46 7.45 -1.85
C ASP A 73 3.17 8.26 -1.70
N GLN A 74 2.01 7.64 -1.97
CA GLN A 74 0.71 8.27 -1.76
C GLN A 74 0.47 8.60 -0.27
N TYR A 75 0.70 7.66 0.64
CA TYR A 75 0.55 7.91 2.08
C TYR A 75 1.58 8.89 2.63
N PHE A 76 2.80 8.90 2.09
CA PHE A 76 3.79 9.92 2.40
C PHE A 76 3.27 11.32 2.07
N MET A 77 2.69 11.51 0.88
CA MET A 77 2.07 12.78 0.51
C MET A 77 0.87 13.13 1.40
N GLN A 78 0.02 12.15 1.74
CA GLN A 78 -1.12 12.36 2.63
C GLN A 78 -0.70 12.79 4.04
N ARG A 79 0.34 12.16 4.62
CA ARG A 79 0.92 12.55 5.91
C ARG A 79 1.43 14.00 5.86
N HIS A 80 2.19 14.35 4.82
CA HIS A 80 2.71 15.71 4.64
C HIS A 80 1.59 16.75 4.56
N GLN A 81 0.54 16.48 3.78
CA GLN A 81 -0.61 17.36 3.65
C GLN A 81 -1.40 17.48 4.96
N LEU A 82 -1.52 16.40 5.72
CA LEU A 82 -2.19 16.40 7.03
C LEU A 82 -1.44 17.29 8.02
N LEU A 83 -0.11 17.18 8.10
CA LEU A 83 0.72 18.03 8.95
C LEU A 83 0.57 19.52 8.59
N LYS A 84 0.59 19.86 7.30
CA LYS A 84 0.34 21.25 6.85
C LYS A 84 -1.04 21.75 7.27
N ARG A 85 -2.07 20.90 7.24
CA ARG A 85 -3.41 21.28 7.72
C ARG A 85 -3.40 21.51 9.23
N HIS A 86 -2.71 20.65 10.00
CA HIS A 86 -2.57 20.81 11.44
C HIS A 86 -1.86 22.10 11.84
N GLU A 87 -0.79 22.49 11.13
CA GLU A 87 -0.14 23.79 11.33
C GLU A 87 -1.13 24.95 11.19
N LYS A 88 -2.01 24.91 10.17
CA LYS A 88 -3.02 25.95 9.95
C LYS A 88 -4.14 25.94 10.97
N GLU A 89 -4.61 24.77 11.39
CA GLU A 89 -5.58 24.63 12.49
C GLU A 89 -5.01 25.21 13.80
N THR A 90 -3.75 24.92 14.11
CA THR A 90 -3.07 25.43 15.31
C THR A 90 -2.85 26.94 15.25
N GLU A 91 -2.40 27.48 14.11
CA GLU A 91 -2.30 28.93 13.89
C GLU A 91 -3.67 29.63 14.10
N GLN A 92 -4.75 29.03 13.58
CA GLN A 92 -6.10 29.56 13.73
C GLN A 92 -6.56 29.55 15.20
N MET A 93 -6.31 28.44 15.92
CA MET A 93 -6.66 28.31 17.34
C MET A 93 -5.90 29.34 18.20
N GLN A 94 -4.61 29.52 17.95
CA GLN A 94 -3.80 30.54 18.64
C GLN A 94 -4.35 31.95 18.41
N ARG A 95 -4.65 32.31 17.15
CA ARG A 95 -5.25 33.62 16.82
C ARG A 95 -6.61 33.81 17.48
N TYR A 96 -7.44 32.76 17.50
CA TYR A 96 -8.75 32.80 18.17
C TYR A 96 -8.61 33.06 19.67
N ASN A 97 -7.79 32.27 20.36
CA ASN A 97 -7.52 32.44 21.79
C ASN A 97 -6.94 33.83 22.10
N GLN A 98 -6.02 34.33 21.27
CA GLN A 98 -5.45 35.66 21.44
C GLN A 98 -6.51 36.77 21.34
N ARG A 99 -7.46 36.66 20.40
CA ARG A 99 -8.58 37.62 20.28
C ARG A 99 -9.46 37.61 21.52
N LEU A 100 -9.82 36.44 22.05
CA LEU A 100 -10.62 36.33 23.27
C LEU A 100 -9.94 37.01 24.47
N ILE A 101 -8.63 36.79 24.64
CA ILE A 101 -7.84 37.43 25.69
C ILE A 101 -7.86 38.96 25.53
N GLU A 102 -7.65 39.44 24.30
CA GLU A 102 -7.62 40.87 24.01
C GLU A 102 -8.99 41.55 24.22
N GLU A 103 -10.08 40.89 23.83
CA GLU A 103 -11.45 41.36 24.10
C GLU A 103 -11.74 41.45 25.60
N LEU A 104 -11.32 40.47 26.40
CA LEU A 104 -11.47 40.53 27.86
C LEU A 104 -10.64 41.68 28.45
N LYS A 105 -9.38 41.84 28.04
CA LYS A 105 -8.52 42.95 28.50
C LYS A 105 -9.12 44.32 28.17
N ASN A 106 -9.64 44.48 26.96
CA ASN A 106 -10.28 45.72 26.53
C ASN A 106 -11.51 46.05 27.37
N ARG A 107 -12.35 45.04 27.66
CA ARG A 107 -13.51 45.18 28.55
C ARG A 107 -13.10 45.59 29.97
N GLN A 108 -12.14 44.88 30.55
CA GLN A 108 -11.62 45.19 31.89
C GLN A 108 -11.01 46.60 31.96
N THR A 109 -10.33 47.04 30.89
CA THR A 109 -9.76 48.40 30.79
C THR A 109 -10.85 49.46 30.81
N GLN A 110 -11.93 49.25 30.04
CA GLN A 110 -13.09 50.16 30.03
C GLN A 110 -13.81 50.18 31.39
N GLU A 111 -14.00 49.03 32.02
CA GLU A 111 -14.62 48.92 33.34
C GLU A 111 -13.78 49.63 34.43
N ARG A 112 -12.46 49.46 34.43
CA ARG A 112 -11.53 50.17 35.33
C ARG A 112 -11.57 51.69 35.11
N ALA A 113 -11.66 52.15 33.86
CA ALA A 113 -11.73 53.58 33.53
C ALA A 113 -13.07 54.23 33.94
N ARG A 114 -14.18 53.48 33.91
CA ARG A 114 -15.52 53.99 34.27
C ARG A 114 -15.76 54.01 35.78
N LEU A 115 -15.21 53.05 36.52
CA LEU A 115 -15.50 52.87 37.96
C LEU A 115 -15.27 54.15 38.80
N PRO A 116 -14.16 54.91 38.67
CA PRO A 116 -13.95 56.12 39.48
C PRO A 116 -14.98 57.22 39.21
N LYS A 117 -15.53 57.29 37.99
CA LYS A 117 -16.60 58.25 37.66
C LYS A 117 -17.90 57.84 38.36
N ILE A 118 -18.23 56.55 38.31
CA ILE A 118 -19.42 55.97 38.97
C ILE A 118 -19.34 56.19 40.48
N GLN A 119 -18.21 55.82 41.11
CA GLN A 119 -17.98 55.99 42.54
C GLN A 119 -18.14 57.45 43.01
N ARG A 120 -17.62 58.41 42.23
CA ARG A 120 -17.80 59.85 42.54
C ARG A 120 -19.26 60.28 42.48
N SER A 121 -19.99 59.87 41.44
CA SER A 121 -21.43 60.19 41.34
C SER A 121 -22.25 59.55 42.46
N GLU A 122 -21.99 58.29 42.79
CA GLU A 122 -22.68 57.59 43.88
C GLU A 122 -22.38 58.21 45.24
N ALA A 123 -21.11 58.52 45.53
CA ALA A 123 -20.73 59.14 46.80
C ALA A 123 -21.41 60.50 46.98
N LYS A 124 -21.53 61.29 45.90
CA LYS A 124 -22.27 62.57 45.94
C LYS A 124 -23.73 62.34 46.31
N THR A 125 -24.40 61.37 45.67
CA THR A 125 -25.80 61.03 45.93
C THR A 125 -25.99 60.48 47.36
N ARG A 126 -25.14 59.56 47.80
CA ARG A 126 -25.14 58.98 49.16
C ARG A 126 -24.90 60.05 50.23
N MET A 127 -23.94 60.95 50.02
CA MET A 127 -23.68 62.08 50.92
C MET A 127 -24.87 63.04 51.01
N ALA A 128 -25.52 63.35 49.88
CA ALA A 128 -26.72 64.18 49.87
C ALA A 128 -27.88 63.54 50.64
N MET A 129 -28.10 62.23 50.46
CA MET A 129 -29.09 61.47 51.22
C MET A 129 -28.77 61.43 52.72
N PHE A 130 -27.50 61.23 53.09
CA PHE A 130 -27.07 61.23 54.49
C PHE A 130 -27.29 62.59 55.15
N LYS A 131 -26.90 63.69 54.49
CA LYS A 131 -27.17 65.06 54.97
C LYS A 131 -28.66 65.35 55.11
N LYS A 132 -29.50 64.87 54.19
CA LYS A 132 -30.95 64.99 54.29
C LYS A 132 -31.49 64.21 55.49
N SER A 133 -31.01 62.99 55.71
CA SER A 133 -31.37 62.16 56.87
C SER A 133 -30.97 62.83 58.20
N LEU A 134 -29.78 63.44 58.29
CA LEU A 134 -29.37 64.19 59.48
C LEU A 134 -30.32 65.37 59.76
N ARG A 135 -30.74 66.12 58.75
CA ARG A 135 -31.70 67.23 58.94
C ARG A 135 -33.07 66.79 59.45
N ILE A 136 -33.51 65.57 59.14
CA ILE A 136 -34.83 65.07 59.53
C ILE A 136 -34.78 64.42 60.92
N ASN A 137 -33.69 63.71 61.24
CA ASN A 137 -33.61 62.83 62.42
C ASN A 137 -32.67 63.33 63.53
N SER A 138 -31.90 64.41 63.34
CA SER A 138 -30.89 64.85 64.32
C SER A 138 -31.44 65.88 65.31
N THR A 139 -31.36 65.58 66.60
CA THR A 139 -31.47 66.53 67.72
C THR A 139 -30.09 66.97 68.24
N ALA A 140 -29.03 66.68 67.48
CA ALA A 140 -27.64 66.86 67.87
C ALA A 140 -27.12 68.29 67.59
N THR A 141 -26.02 68.66 68.24
CA THR A 141 -25.38 69.96 68.00
C THR A 141 -24.69 70.01 66.63
N PRO A 142 -24.47 71.21 66.04
CA PRO A 142 -23.80 71.35 64.76
C PRO A 142 -22.42 70.66 64.67
N ASP A 143 -21.68 70.61 65.78
CA ASP A 143 -20.39 69.93 65.86
C ASP A 143 -20.51 68.40 65.81
N GLN A 144 -21.54 67.83 66.45
CA GLN A 144 -21.82 66.40 66.39
C GLN A 144 -22.25 65.97 64.98
N ASP A 145 -23.04 66.79 64.29
CA ASP A 145 -23.41 66.54 62.89
C ASP A 145 -22.21 66.63 61.94
N ARG A 146 -21.27 67.56 62.20
CA ARG A 146 -20.02 67.67 61.45
C ARG A 146 -19.15 66.42 61.59
N GLU A 147 -19.05 65.87 62.79
CA GLU A 147 -18.29 64.64 63.04
C GLU A 147 -18.96 63.42 62.39
N LYS A 148 -20.30 63.30 62.45
CA LYS A 148 -21.04 62.24 61.74
C LYS A 148 -20.83 62.30 60.23
N ILE A 149 -20.79 63.50 59.62
CA ILE A 149 -20.48 63.67 58.19
C ILE A 149 -19.07 63.20 57.85
N LYS A 150 -18.09 63.48 58.72
CA LYS A 150 -16.70 63.03 58.54
C LYS A 150 -16.58 61.52 58.62
N GLN A 151 -17.25 60.89 59.59
CA GLN A 151 -17.28 59.43 59.73
C GLN A 151 -17.93 58.76 58.52
N PHE A 152 -19.04 59.31 58.02
CA PHE A 152 -19.69 58.82 56.80
C PHE A 152 -18.78 58.93 55.58
N ALA A 153 -18.05 60.03 55.42
CA ALA A 153 -17.08 60.20 54.33
C ALA A 153 -15.95 59.15 54.40
N ALA A 154 -15.41 58.88 55.58
CA ALA A 154 -14.38 57.84 55.78
C ALA A 154 -14.92 56.43 55.49
N GLN A 155 -16.17 56.14 55.89
CA GLN A 155 -16.82 54.87 55.58
C GLN A 155 -17.06 54.70 54.07
N GLU A 156 -17.47 55.76 53.39
CA GLU A 156 -17.68 55.77 51.94
C GLU A 156 -16.36 55.58 51.18
N GLU A 157 -15.26 56.20 51.62
CA GLU A 157 -13.93 55.98 51.06
C GLU A 157 -13.48 54.52 51.22
N LYS A 158 -13.71 53.92 52.41
CA LYS A 158 -13.45 52.50 52.65
C LYS A 158 -14.27 51.60 51.73
N ARG A 159 -15.56 51.91 51.52
CA ARG A 159 -16.44 51.20 50.58
C ARG A 159 -15.86 51.22 49.16
N GLN A 160 -15.47 52.40 48.67
CA GLN A 160 -14.89 52.57 47.33
C GLN A 160 -13.56 51.84 47.15
N LYS A 161 -12.72 51.80 48.19
CA LYS A 161 -11.47 51.02 48.18
C LYS A 161 -11.76 49.51 48.09
N ASN A 162 -12.70 49.00 48.87
CA ASN A 162 -13.09 47.60 48.84
C ASN A 162 -13.71 47.20 47.50
N GLU A 163 -14.54 48.04 46.90
CA GLU A 163 -15.14 47.80 45.59
C GLU A 163 -14.07 47.74 44.48
N ARG A 164 -13.06 48.63 44.51
CA ARG A 164 -11.92 48.57 43.58
C ARG A 164 -11.13 47.27 43.73
N MET A 165 -10.91 46.82 44.98
CA MET A 165 -10.22 45.56 45.25
C MET A 165 -11.02 44.36 44.74
N ALA A 166 -12.33 44.32 45.00
CA ALA A 166 -13.22 43.25 44.53
C ALA A 166 -13.27 43.21 42.99
N GLN A 167 -13.35 44.37 42.32
CA GLN A 167 -13.30 44.45 40.86
C GLN A 167 -11.97 43.91 40.32
N HIS A 168 -10.85 44.27 40.95
CA HIS A 168 -9.53 43.76 40.54
C HIS A 168 -9.43 42.24 40.70
N GLN A 169 -9.86 41.68 41.84
CA GLN A 169 -9.89 40.23 42.07
C GLN A 169 -10.78 39.50 41.06
N LYS A 170 -11.95 40.07 40.72
CA LYS A 170 -12.83 39.52 39.69
C LYS A 170 -12.14 39.48 38.33
N HIS A 171 -11.47 40.55 37.94
CA HIS A 171 -10.72 40.63 36.68
C HIS A 171 -9.59 39.60 36.61
N GLU A 172 -8.83 39.42 37.70
CA GLU A 172 -7.77 38.41 37.80
C GLU A 172 -8.34 37.00 37.68
N SER A 173 -9.43 36.69 38.38
CA SER A 173 -10.08 35.37 38.29
C SER A 173 -10.53 35.07 36.86
N GLN A 174 -11.28 36.00 36.24
CA GLN A 174 -11.74 35.84 34.86
C GLN A 174 -10.58 35.66 33.87
N MET A 175 -9.45 36.33 34.12
CA MET A 175 -8.29 36.20 33.25
C MET A 175 -7.67 34.81 33.35
N ARG A 176 -7.52 34.29 34.58
CA ARG A 176 -7.02 32.93 34.82
C ARG A 176 -7.95 31.88 34.21
N ASP A 177 -9.25 32.00 34.42
CA ASP A 177 -10.23 31.05 33.88
C ASP A 177 -10.18 31.01 32.35
N LEU A 178 -10.08 32.17 31.70
CA LEU A 178 -9.94 32.25 30.25
C LEU A 178 -8.61 31.67 29.74
N GLN A 179 -7.50 31.89 30.46
CA GLN A 179 -6.21 31.27 30.11
C GLN A 179 -6.28 29.75 30.16
N LEU A 180 -6.86 29.20 31.24
CA LEU A 180 -7.05 27.76 31.38
C LEU A 180 -7.93 27.18 30.26
N GLN A 181 -8.98 27.92 29.87
CA GLN A 181 -9.82 27.53 28.74
C GLN A 181 -9.03 27.54 27.41
N CYS A 182 -8.23 28.58 27.15
CA CYS A 182 -7.39 28.64 25.96
C CYS A 182 -6.39 27.47 25.90
N GLU A 183 -5.77 27.12 27.03
CA GLU A 183 -4.87 25.97 27.15
C GLU A 183 -5.61 24.64 26.93
N ALA A 184 -6.83 24.50 27.45
CA ALA A 184 -7.67 23.33 27.21
C ALA A 184 -8.00 23.18 25.72
N ASN A 185 -8.41 24.26 25.06
CA ASN A 185 -8.72 24.27 23.61
C ASN A 185 -7.52 23.81 22.77
N VAL A 186 -6.30 24.26 23.12
CA VAL A 186 -5.07 23.84 22.41
C VAL A 186 -4.77 22.36 22.64
N ARG A 187 -4.94 21.87 23.88
CA ARG A 187 -4.73 20.45 24.20
C ARG A 187 -5.72 19.54 23.47
N GLU A 188 -7.00 19.91 23.46
CA GLU A 188 -8.04 19.17 22.73
C GLU A 188 -7.76 19.14 21.22
N LEU A 189 -7.36 20.29 20.64
CA LEU A 189 -6.96 20.34 19.24
C LEU A 189 -5.79 19.38 18.95
N HIS A 190 -4.72 19.41 19.75
CA HIS A 190 -3.60 18.49 19.58
C HIS A 190 -4.00 17.02 19.72
N GLN A 191 -4.93 16.70 20.63
CA GLN A 191 -5.45 15.34 20.76
C GLN A 191 -6.15 14.89 19.47
N LEU A 192 -7.04 15.72 18.91
CA LEU A 192 -7.72 15.42 17.65
C LEU A 192 -6.74 15.29 16.48
N GLN A 193 -5.67 16.08 16.45
CA GLN A 193 -4.61 15.96 15.44
C GLN A 193 -3.85 14.63 15.56
N ASN A 194 -3.52 14.21 16.79
CA ASN A 194 -2.87 12.92 17.04
C ASN A 194 -3.77 11.75 16.63
N GLU A 195 -5.06 11.79 16.96
CA GLU A 195 -6.04 10.77 16.55
C GLU A 195 -6.11 10.66 15.02
N LYS A 196 -6.15 11.80 14.30
CA LYS A 196 -6.10 11.81 12.82
C LYS A 196 -4.81 11.18 12.28
N CYS A 197 -3.65 11.46 12.89
CA CYS A 197 -2.38 10.85 12.50
C CYS A 197 -2.37 9.33 12.73
N HIS A 198 -2.87 8.87 13.89
CA HIS A 198 -2.97 7.46 14.21
C HIS A 198 -3.86 6.72 13.20
N LEU A 199 -5.06 7.23 12.94
CA LEU A 199 -5.98 6.65 11.96
C LEU A 199 -5.37 6.57 10.56
N LEU A 200 -4.60 7.58 10.14
CA LEU A 200 -3.93 7.57 8.84
C LEU A 200 -2.88 6.46 8.75
N VAL A 201 -2.08 6.27 9.80
CA VAL A 201 -1.05 5.21 9.86
C VAL A 201 -1.67 3.82 9.96
N GLU A 202 -2.75 3.67 10.72
CA GLU A 202 -3.51 2.42 10.79
C GLU A 202 -4.06 2.04 9.42
N HIS A 203 -4.64 3.00 8.70
CA HIS A 203 -5.17 2.79 7.35
C HIS A 203 -4.07 2.46 6.33
N GLU A 204 -2.90 3.13 6.39
CA GLU A 204 -1.71 2.79 5.59
C GLU A 204 -1.26 1.35 5.84
N THR A 205 -1.16 0.97 7.11
CA THR A 205 -0.72 -0.37 7.53
C THR A 205 -1.69 -1.44 7.03
N GLN A 206 -2.99 -1.20 7.20
CA GLN A 206 -4.03 -2.11 6.73
C GLN A 206 -4.01 -2.25 5.21
N LYS A 207 -3.83 -1.16 4.46
CA LYS A 207 -3.76 -1.19 2.98
C LYS A 207 -2.52 -1.91 2.47
N LEU A 208 -1.37 -1.74 3.12
CA LEU A 208 -0.15 -2.50 2.79
C LEU A 208 -0.36 -4.00 3.03
N LYS A 209 -1.01 -4.36 4.13
CA LYS A 209 -1.34 -5.75 4.45
C LYS A 209 -2.28 -6.37 3.42
N GLU A 210 -3.36 -5.68 3.05
CA GLU A 210 -4.29 -6.11 2.00
C GLU A 210 -3.57 -6.36 0.66
N LEU A 211 -2.65 -5.46 0.29
CA LEU A 211 -1.85 -5.60 -0.93
C LEU A 211 -0.90 -6.81 -0.89
N ASP A 212 -0.27 -7.06 0.27
CA ASP A 212 0.60 -8.23 0.48
C ASP A 212 -0.19 -9.55 0.44
N GLU A 213 -1.42 -9.55 0.97
CA GLU A 213 -2.36 -10.68 0.93
C GLU A 213 -2.85 -10.96 -0.49
N GLU A 214 -3.23 -9.92 -1.25
CA GLU A 214 -3.64 -10.03 -2.65
C GLU A 214 -2.51 -10.61 -3.51
N HIS A 215 -1.28 -10.12 -3.35
CA HIS A 215 -0.13 -10.65 -4.07
C HIS A 215 0.16 -12.12 -3.71
N SER A 216 0.05 -12.48 -2.44
CA SER A 216 0.23 -13.86 -1.98
C SER A 216 -0.80 -14.80 -2.61
N GLN A 217 -2.05 -14.35 -2.73
CA GLN A 217 -3.12 -15.08 -3.39
C GLN A 217 -2.89 -15.18 -4.91
N GLU A 218 -2.47 -14.10 -5.57
CA GLU A 218 -2.14 -14.09 -7.01
C GLU A 218 -1.01 -15.09 -7.33
N LEU A 219 0.05 -15.14 -6.51
CA LEU A 219 1.14 -16.11 -6.64
C LEU A 219 0.65 -17.56 -6.44
N LYS A 220 -0.24 -17.78 -5.48
CA LYS A 220 -0.82 -19.11 -5.23
C LYS A 220 -1.62 -19.59 -6.45
N GLU A 221 -2.47 -18.73 -6.99
CA GLU A 221 -3.27 -19.04 -8.19
C GLU A 221 -2.41 -19.28 -9.43
N TRP A 222 -1.37 -18.46 -9.63
CA TRP A 222 -0.42 -18.66 -10.70
C TRP A 222 0.29 -20.02 -10.58
N ARG A 223 0.75 -20.40 -9.38
CA ARG A 223 1.37 -21.72 -9.13
C ARG A 223 0.40 -22.87 -9.40
N GLU A 224 -0.86 -22.75 -9.00
CA GLU A 224 -1.87 -23.78 -9.30
C GLU A 224 -2.16 -23.89 -10.81
N LYS A 225 -2.13 -22.79 -11.56
CA LYS A 225 -2.24 -22.80 -13.04
C LYS A 225 -0.97 -23.34 -13.71
N LEU A 226 0.19 -23.19 -13.09
CA LEU A 226 1.47 -23.66 -13.61
C LEU A 226 1.60 -25.19 -13.57
N ARG A 227 1.13 -25.83 -12.49
CA ARG A 227 1.17 -27.28 -12.30
C ARG A 227 0.61 -28.09 -13.50
N PRO A 228 -0.61 -27.85 -14.00
CA PRO A 228 -1.14 -28.57 -15.15
C PRO A 228 -0.37 -28.28 -16.45
N ARG A 229 0.10 -27.04 -16.67
CA ARG A 229 0.95 -26.70 -17.84
C ARG A 229 2.23 -27.54 -17.86
N LYS A 230 2.91 -27.64 -16.72
CA LYS A 230 4.12 -28.47 -16.57
C LYS A 230 3.80 -29.95 -16.80
N LYS A 231 2.68 -30.44 -16.26
CA LYS A 231 2.25 -31.83 -16.43
C LYS A 231 1.98 -32.16 -17.90
N THR A 232 1.20 -31.34 -18.61
CA THR A 232 0.91 -31.54 -20.04
C THR A 232 2.19 -31.54 -20.88
N LEU A 233 3.14 -30.65 -20.58
CA LEU A 233 4.42 -30.60 -21.29
C LEU A 233 5.22 -31.91 -21.15
N GLU A 234 5.34 -32.44 -19.92
CA GLU A 234 6.05 -33.70 -19.68
C GLU A 234 5.30 -34.91 -20.27
N GLU A 235 3.97 -34.91 -20.24
CA GLU A 235 3.14 -35.94 -20.90
C GLU A 235 3.35 -35.94 -22.42
N GLU A 236 3.46 -34.78 -23.07
CA GLU A 236 3.78 -34.70 -24.50
C GLU A 236 5.17 -35.23 -24.82
N PHE A 237 6.16 -34.96 -23.97
CA PHE A 237 7.52 -35.49 -24.14
C PHE A 237 7.56 -37.00 -24.00
N ALA A 238 6.88 -37.54 -23.00
CA ALA A 238 6.74 -38.99 -22.82
C ALA A 238 6.05 -39.65 -24.02
N ARG A 239 4.95 -39.05 -24.51
CA ARG A 239 4.22 -39.56 -25.68
C ARG A 239 5.10 -39.61 -26.93
N LYS A 240 5.83 -38.53 -27.23
CA LYS A 240 6.75 -38.47 -28.40
C LYS A 240 7.87 -39.50 -28.32
N LEU A 241 8.40 -39.76 -27.12
CA LEU A 241 9.41 -40.79 -26.90
C LEU A 241 8.85 -42.19 -27.17
N GLN A 242 7.63 -42.47 -26.67
CA GLN A 242 6.94 -43.72 -26.91
C GLN A 242 6.62 -43.95 -28.40
N GLU A 243 6.13 -42.92 -29.10
CA GLU A 243 5.86 -42.95 -30.53
C GLU A 243 7.13 -43.29 -31.34
N GLN A 244 8.27 -42.67 -30.99
CA GLN A 244 9.55 -42.95 -31.62
C GLN A 244 10.04 -44.39 -31.36
N GLU A 245 9.90 -44.88 -30.13
CA GLU A 245 10.25 -46.28 -29.81
C GLU A 245 9.42 -47.28 -30.61
N VAL A 246 8.11 -47.06 -30.73
CA VAL A 246 7.22 -47.92 -31.51
C VAL A 246 7.59 -47.90 -33.00
N PHE A 247 7.90 -46.72 -33.55
CA PHE A 247 8.30 -46.56 -34.94
C PHE A 247 9.56 -47.37 -35.29
N PHE A 248 10.60 -47.30 -34.45
CA PHE A 248 11.85 -48.05 -34.67
C PHE A 248 11.76 -49.54 -34.32
N LYS A 249 10.88 -49.93 -33.38
CA LYS A 249 10.57 -51.35 -33.12
C LYS A 249 9.86 -52.00 -34.31
N MET A 250 8.84 -51.35 -34.89
CA MET A 250 8.11 -51.88 -36.05
C MET A 250 8.94 -51.95 -37.35
N THR A 251 9.90 -51.06 -37.53
CA THR A 251 10.82 -51.11 -38.70
C THR A 251 11.94 -52.13 -38.56
N GLY A 252 12.17 -52.67 -37.36
CA GLY A 252 13.11 -53.77 -37.10
C GLY A 252 12.67 -55.11 -37.68
N GLU A 253 11.36 -55.35 -37.80
CA GLU A 253 10.77 -56.61 -38.28
C GLU A 253 10.55 -56.67 -39.80
N SER A 254 10.76 -55.57 -40.53
CA SER A 254 10.57 -55.55 -41.99
C SER A 254 11.66 -56.37 -42.68
N GLU A 255 11.24 -57.50 -43.28
CA GLU A 255 12.05 -58.37 -44.12
C GLU A 255 12.84 -57.56 -45.17
N CYS A 256 14.14 -57.81 -45.22
CA CYS A 256 15.03 -57.20 -46.19
C CYS A 256 14.58 -57.61 -47.60
N LEU A 257 13.95 -56.69 -48.34
CA LEU A 257 13.71 -56.90 -49.75
C LEU A 257 15.07 -56.95 -50.46
N ASN A 258 15.25 -58.01 -51.24
CA ASN A 258 16.42 -58.34 -52.04
C ASN A 258 17.00 -57.09 -52.75
N PRO A 259 18.30 -56.77 -52.61
CA PRO A 259 18.94 -55.61 -53.25
C PRO A 259 18.78 -55.55 -54.77
N SER A 260 18.45 -56.68 -55.41
CA SER A 260 18.26 -56.82 -56.86
C SER A 260 16.86 -56.46 -57.35
N ALA A 261 15.90 -56.14 -56.46
CA ALA A 261 14.57 -55.71 -56.87
C ALA A 261 14.57 -54.22 -57.24
N GLN A 262 14.27 -53.90 -58.51
CA GLN A 262 14.21 -52.53 -59.07
C GLN A 262 13.13 -51.61 -58.47
N SER A 263 12.43 -52.01 -57.42
CA SER A 263 11.38 -51.20 -56.78
C SER A 263 11.89 -50.57 -55.48
N ARG A 264 12.61 -49.46 -55.61
CA ARG A 264 12.96 -48.60 -54.47
C ARG A 264 11.89 -47.53 -54.29
N ILE A 265 10.93 -47.78 -53.40
CA ILE A 265 10.19 -46.69 -52.74
C ILE A 265 10.76 -46.58 -51.32
N SER A 266 11.68 -45.65 -51.13
CA SER A 266 12.09 -45.23 -49.79
C SER A 266 10.87 -44.63 -49.10
N LYS A 267 10.36 -45.28 -48.05
CA LYS A 267 9.24 -44.77 -47.24
C LYS A 267 9.63 -43.53 -46.41
N PHE A 268 10.89 -43.13 -46.41
CA PHE A 268 11.39 -41.99 -45.63
C PHE A 268 11.15 -40.62 -46.29
N TYR A 269 10.88 -40.56 -47.60
CA TYR A 269 10.50 -39.32 -48.29
C TYR A 269 9.54 -39.59 -49.45
N PRO A 270 8.33 -39.02 -49.48
CA PRO A 270 7.47 -39.07 -50.66
C PRO A 270 8.12 -38.21 -51.77
N ILE A 271 8.52 -38.84 -52.88
CA ILE A 271 8.91 -38.10 -54.09
C ILE A 271 7.63 -37.78 -54.87
N PRO A 272 7.35 -36.51 -55.20
CA PRO A 272 6.20 -36.17 -56.03
C PRO A 272 6.38 -36.79 -57.42
N THR A 273 5.39 -37.54 -57.89
CA THR A 273 5.35 -38.06 -59.25
C THR A 273 5.16 -36.91 -60.23
N LEU A 274 6.23 -36.51 -60.91
CA LEU A 274 6.14 -35.64 -62.08
C LEU A 274 5.50 -36.45 -63.22
N HIS A 275 4.25 -36.12 -63.56
CA HIS A 275 3.67 -36.55 -64.83
C HIS A 275 4.33 -35.78 -65.96
N SER A 276 5.14 -36.49 -66.75
CA SER A 276 5.60 -36.03 -68.05
C SER A 276 4.43 -36.10 -69.02
N THR A 277 3.78 -34.97 -69.27
CA THR A 277 2.92 -34.81 -70.44
C THR A 277 3.82 -34.42 -71.62
N GLY A 278 4.20 -35.41 -72.40
CA GLY A 278 4.81 -35.23 -73.71
C GLY A 278 3.84 -35.68 -74.80
N SER A 279 3.23 -34.72 -75.48
CA SER A 279 2.93 -34.69 -76.94
C SER A 279 2.40 -33.31 -77.29
#